data_AF-A0A7X0DEH6-F1
#
_entry.id   AF-A0A7X0DEH6-F1
#
_cell.length_a   1.000
_cell.length_b   1.000
_cell.length_c   1.000
_cell.angle_alpha   90.00
_cell.angle_beta   90.00
_cell.angle_gamma   90.00
#
_symmetry.space_group_name_H-M   'P 1'
#
loop_
_entity.id
_entity.type
_entity.pdbx_description
1 polymer ?
#
loop_
_entity_poly.entity_id
_entity_poly.type
_entity_poly.pdbx_seq_one_letter_code
_entity_poly.pdbx_strand_id
1 'polypeptide(L)'
;MFKKGTDRPVADTKLILRPLIGLMSDQPSEEVERHVVREIEKHRRLRDDALMLEAKVDAAADPERAREATQAYITAMIAVHAQQTVVSTLLDILGYIPNMPKSKGH
;
A
#
# COMPACT_ATOMS: atom_id res chain seq x y z
N MET A 1 -36.99 8.62 3.48
CA MET A 1 -36.83 7.39 2.66
C MET A 1 -35.47 7.43 1.99
N PHE A 2 -34.46 6.75 2.54
CA PHE A 2 -33.13 6.69 1.93
C PHE A 2 -33.15 5.64 0.81
N LYS A 3 -32.87 6.06 -0.42
CA LYS A 3 -32.70 5.15 -1.56
C LYS A 3 -31.51 4.24 -1.26
N LYS A 4 -31.78 2.95 -1.06
CA LYS A 4 -30.78 1.89 -1.03
C LYS A 4 -30.05 1.91 -2.38
N GLY A 5 -28.80 2.37 -2.38
CA GLY A 5 -27.93 2.28 -3.54
C GLY A 5 -27.88 0.83 -4.00
N THR A 6 -28.15 0.60 -5.27
CA THR A 6 -27.96 -0.71 -5.91
C THR A 6 -26.51 -1.11 -5.72
N ASP A 7 -26.28 -2.12 -4.89
CA ASP A 7 -24.99 -2.76 -4.68
C ASP A 7 -24.64 -3.55 -5.96
N ARG A 8 -24.13 -2.82 -6.96
CA ARG A 8 -23.54 -3.42 -8.15
C ARG A 8 -22.23 -4.04 -7.67
N PRO A 9 -21.94 -5.33 -7.92
CA PRO A 9 -20.63 -5.87 -7.62
C PRO A 9 -19.61 -5.01 -8.34
N VAL A 10 -18.81 -4.27 -7.58
CA VAL A 10 -17.66 -3.56 -8.11
C VAL A 10 -16.76 -4.67 -8.62
N ALA A 11 -16.71 -4.85 -9.94
CA ALA A 11 -15.80 -5.80 -10.55
C ALA A 11 -14.41 -5.52 -9.98
N ASP A 12 -13.77 -6.55 -9.42
CA ASP A 12 -12.44 -6.50 -8.80
C ASP A 12 -11.40 -6.22 -9.89
N THR A 13 -11.40 -4.97 -10.36
CA THR A 13 -10.57 -4.51 -11.45
C THR A 13 -9.28 -4.05 -10.81
N LYS A 14 -8.27 -4.90 -10.88
CA LYS A 14 -6.91 -4.55 -10.44
C LYS A 14 -6.50 -3.22 -11.07
N LEU A 15 -6.20 -2.24 -10.23
CA LEU A 15 -5.64 -0.97 -10.66
C LEU A 15 -4.19 -1.18 -11.11
N ILE A 16 -3.88 -0.79 -12.34
CA ILE A 16 -2.55 -0.91 -12.94
C ILE A 16 -2.02 0.50 -13.26
N LEU A 17 -0.82 0.82 -12.77
CA LEU A 17 -0.17 2.09 -13.06
C LEU A 17 0.60 2.00 -14.39
N ARG A 18 -0.09 2.27 -15.51
CA ARG A 18 0.51 2.31 -16.85
C ARG A 18 1.81 3.13 -16.96
N PRO A 19 1.98 4.27 -16.26
CA PRO A 19 3.25 4.99 -16.28
C PRO A 19 4.45 4.16 -15.79
N LEU A 20 4.25 3.25 -14.82
CA LEU A 20 5.32 2.35 -14.36
C LEU A 20 5.73 1.36 -15.44
N ILE A 21 4.78 0.88 -16.26
CA ILE A 21 5.10 -0.01 -17.39
C ILE A 21 6.06 0.70 -18.35
N GLY A 22 5.75 1.94 -18.73
CA GLY A 22 6.61 2.73 -19.61
C GLY A 22 7.98 3.02 -19.00
N LEU A 23 8.06 3.34 -17.71
CA LEU A 23 9.33 3.59 -17.02
C LEU A 23 10.21 2.34 -16.90
N MET A 24 9.61 1.15 -16.83
CA MET A 24 10.34 -0.11 -16.63
C MET A 24 10.64 -0.87 -17.94
N SER A 25 9.99 -0.52 -19.06
CA SER A 25 10.08 -1.29 -20.32
C SER A 25 11.49 -1.40 -20.91
N ASP A 26 12.33 -0.39 -20.69
CA ASP A 26 13.71 -0.34 -21.20
C ASP A 26 14.76 -0.69 -20.13
N GLN A 27 14.32 -1.11 -18.94
CA GLN A 27 15.23 -1.41 -17.82
C GLN A 27 15.66 -2.89 -17.85
N PRO A 28 16.92 -3.21 -17.50
CA PRO A 28 17.33 -4.58 -17.23
C PRO A 28 16.48 -5.23 -16.13
N SER A 29 16.21 -6.53 -16.23
CA SER A 29 15.38 -7.25 -15.24
C SER A 29 15.91 -7.12 -13.81
N GLU A 30 17.23 -7.11 -13.63
CA GLU A 30 17.88 -6.88 -12.33
C GLU A 30 17.59 -5.49 -11.75
N GLU A 31 17.47 -4.45 -12.59
CA GLU A 31 17.08 -3.11 -12.12
C GLU A 31 15.64 -3.09 -11.64
N VAL A 32 14.74 -3.68 -12.44
CA VAL A 32 13.31 -3.81 -12.09
C VAL A 32 13.15 -4.56 -10.77
N GLU A 33 13.87 -5.68 -10.59
CA GLU A 33 13.87 -6.44 -9.36
C GLU A 33 14.31 -5.59 -8.15
N ARG A 34 15.39 -4.81 -8.28
CA ARG A 34 15.84 -3.91 -7.21
C ARG A 34 14.84 -2.82 -6.86
N HIS A 35 14.05 -2.35 -7.82
CA HIS A 35 12.94 -1.45 -7.53
C HIS A 35 11.81 -2.17 -6.81
N VAL A 36 11.42 -3.36 -7.27
CA VAL A 36 10.36 -4.18 -6.64
C VAL A 36 10.70 -4.45 -5.17
N VAL A 37 11.92 -4.90 -4.87
CA VAL A 37 12.36 -5.15 -3.48
C VAL A 37 12.23 -3.89 -2.62
N ARG A 38 12.74 -2.74 -3.10
CA ARG A 38 12.66 -1.47 -2.36
C ARG A 38 11.23 -1.01 -2.11
N GLU A 39 10.36 -1.14 -3.10
CA GLU A 39 8.96 -0.74 -2.98
C GLU A 39 8.14 -1.69 -2.09
N ILE A 40 8.48 -2.98 -2.04
CA ILE A 40 7.91 -3.93 -1.06
C ILE A 40 8.34 -3.55 0.36
N GLU A 41 9.62 -3.24 0.58
CA GLU A 41 10.09 -2.80 1.91
C GLU A 41 9.42 -1.50 2.35
N LYS A 42 9.26 -0.55 1.43
CA LYS A 42 8.53 0.69 1.69
C LYS A 42 7.06 0.40 2.04
N HIS A 43 6.39 -0.49 1.32
CA HIS A 43 5.03 -0.90 1.64
C HIS A 43 4.93 -1.50 3.05
N ARG A 44 5.87 -2.35 3.44
CA ARG A 44 5.92 -2.94 4.79
C ARG A 44 6.06 -1.86 5.87
N ARG A 45 6.99 -0.92 5.70
CA ARG A 45 7.15 0.22 6.65
C ARG A 45 5.88 1.05 6.78
N LEU A 46 5.25 1.42 5.67
CA LEU A 46 3.99 2.16 5.70
C LEU A 46 2.88 1.39 6.43
N ARG A 47 2.82 0.08 6.25
CA ARG A 47 1.86 -0.77 6.96
C ARG A 47 2.15 -0.80 8.46
N ASP A 48 3.42 -0.94 8.85
CA ASP A 48 3.82 -0.95 10.26
C ASP A 48 3.48 0.39 10.94
N ASP A 49 3.73 1.52 10.26
CA ASP A 49 3.35 2.86 10.73
C ASP A 49 1.81 2.99 10.88
N ALA A 50 1.04 2.48 9.91
CA ALA A 50 -0.42 2.48 9.98
C ALA A 50 -0.95 1.64 11.16
N LEU A 51 -0.35 0.48 11.44
CA LEU A 51 -0.70 -0.36 12.60
C LEU A 51 -0.40 0.34 13.92
N MET A 52 0.70 1.09 14.01
CA MET A 52 0.98 1.91 15.19
C MET A 52 -0.05 3.02 15.39
N LEU A 53 -0.55 3.62 14.31
CA LEU A 53 -1.60 4.64 14.38
C LEU A 53 -2.96 4.03 14.74
N GLU A 54 -3.28 2.85 14.25
CA GLU A 54 -4.47 2.09 14.63
C GLU A 54 -4.51 1.85 16.15
N ALA A 55 -3.40 1.36 16.71
CA ALA A 55 -3.29 1.17 18.15
C ALA A 55 -3.47 2.47 18.96
N LYS A 56 -3.08 3.63 18.39
CA LYS A 56 -3.33 4.94 19.02
C LYS A 56 -4.79 5.37 18.95
N VAL A 57 -5.49 5.04 17.85
CA VAL A 57 -6.93 5.26 17.73
C VAL A 57 -7.65 4.46 18.83
N ASP A 58 -7.30 3.19 18.99
CA ASP A 58 -7.91 2.30 19.99
C ASP A 58 -7.62 2.74 21.44
N ALA A 59 -6.45 3.33 21.69
CA ALA A 59 -6.04 3.81 23.00
C ALA A 59 -6.53 5.23 23.36
N ALA A 60 -7.15 5.96 22.43
CA ALA A 60 -7.54 7.34 22.65
C ALA A 60 -8.74 7.45 23.61
N ALA A 61 -8.53 8.08 24.77
CA ALA A 61 -9.56 8.24 25.80
C ALA A 61 -10.44 9.50 25.64
N ASP A 62 -9.96 10.51 24.90
CA ASP A 62 -10.65 11.78 24.67
C ASP A 62 -11.07 11.94 23.21
N PRO A 63 -12.27 12.49 22.90
CA PRO A 63 -12.78 12.62 21.55
C PRO A 63 -11.90 13.42 20.59
N GLU A 64 -11.17 14.44 21.06
CA GLU A 64 -10.32 15.27 20.19
C GLU A 64 -9.09 14.48 19.75
N ARG A 65 -8.43 13.80 20.70
CA ARG A 65 -7.30 12.89 20.41
C ARG A 65 -7.70 11.71 19.52
N ALA A 66 -8.90 11.15 19.74
CA ALA A 66 -9.42 10.07 18.90
C ALA A 66 -9.61 10.54 17.45
N ARG A 67 -10.13 11.75 17.26
CA ARG A 67 -10.30 12.34 15.93
C ARG A 67 -8.97 12.57 15.22
N GLU A 68 -7.99 13.15 15.90
CA GLU A 68 -6.65 13.37 15.34
C GLU A 68 -5.98 12.05 14.95
N ALA A 69 -6.00 11.06 15.85
CA ALA A 69 -5.46 9.73 15.59
C ALA A 69 -6.15 9.06 14.40
N THR A 70 -7.49 9.19 14.30
CA THR A 70 -8.27 8.63 13.18
C THR A 70 -7.89 9.28 11.86
N GLN A 71 -7.72 10.61 11.83
CA GLN A 71 -7.29 11.33 10.63
C GLN A 71 -5.90 10.88 10.19
N ALA A 72 -4.95 10.77 11.13
CA ALA A 72 -3.60 10.29 10.84
C ALA A 72 -3.61 8.84 10.32
N TYR A 73 -4.39 7.95 10.94
CA TYR A 73 -4.56 6.57 10.50
C TYR A 73 -5.13 6.49 9.08
N ILE A 74 -6.19 7.25 8.77
CA ILE A 74 -6.77 7.28 7.41
C ILE A 74 -5.73 7.74 6.38
N THR A 75 -4.96 8.80 6.67
CA THR A 75 -3.89 9.26 5.79
C THR A 75 -2.83 8.18 5.57
N ALA A 76 -2.43 7.46 6.63
CA ALA A 76 -1.49 6.36 6.52
C ALA A 76 -2.05 5.21 5.67
N MET A 77 -3.32 4.84 5.85
CA MET A 77 -3.98 3.79 5.08
C MET A 77 -4.11 4.14 3.59
N ILE A 78 -4.38 5.42 3.25
CA ILE A 78 -4.34 5.89 1.86
C ILE A 78 -2.94 5.66 1.27
N ALA A 79 -1.88 5.99 2.00
CA ALA A 79 -0.51 5.77 1.54
C ALA A 79 -0.19 4.27 1.37
N VAL A 80 -0.63 3.41 2.31
CA VAL A 80 -0.47 1.94 2.22
C VAL A 80 -1.12 1.41 0.93
N HIS A 81 -2.35 1.81 0.64
CA HIS A 81 -3.08 1.33 -0.53
C HIS A 81 -2.54 1.89 -1.85
N ALA A 82 -2.16 3.18 -1.89
CA ALA A 82 -1.48 3.75 -3.05
C ALA A 82 -0.16 3.01 -3.35
N GLN A 83 0.62 2.72 -2.31
CA GLN A 83 1.86 1.96 -2.43
C GLN A 83 1.61 0.50 -2.82
N GLN A 84 0.52 -0.12 -2.38
CA GLN A 84 0.15 -1.47 -2.79
C GLN A 84 -0.12 -1.53 -4.31
N THR A 85 -0.75 -0.51 -4.88
CA THR A 85 -0.94 -0.43 -6.34
C THR A 85 0.40 -0.35 -7.09
N VAL A 86 1.38 0.39 -6.54
CA VAL A 86 2.76 0.43 -7.07
C VAL A 86 3.40 -0.95 -7.03
N VAL A 87 3.43 -1.60 -5.86
CA VAL A 87 4.02 -2.94 -5.69
C VAL A 87 3.36 -3.96 -6.61
N SER A 88 2.03 -3.94 -6.68
CA SER A 88 1.28 -4.89 -7.51
C SER A 88 1.54 -4.70 -9.00
N THR A 89 1.67 -3.46 -9.47
CA THR A 89 2.04 -3.17 -10.86
C THR A 89 3.48 -3.60 -11.16
N LEU A 90 4.42 -3.33 -10.25
CA LEU A 90 5.82 -3.72 -10.43
C LEU A 90 6.01 -5.24 -10.43
N LEU A 91 5.26 -5.97 -9.60
CA LEU A 91 5.26 -7.44 -9.61
C LEU A 91 4.71 -8.00 -10.93
N ASP A 92 3.68 -7.38 -11.51
CA ASP A 92 3.17 -7.79 -12.83
C ASP A 92 4.22 -7.57 -13.92
N ILE A 93 4.98 -6.48 -13.85
CA ILE A 93 6.07 -6.19 -14.79
C ILE A 93 7.23 -7.19 -14.60
N LEU A 94 7.60 -7.49 -13.36
CA LEU A 94 8.69 -8.42 -13.05
C LEU A 94 8.33 -9.88 -13.37
N GLY A 95 7.06 -10.26 -13.23
CA GLY A 95 6.54 -11.59 -13.52
C GLY A 95 6.73 -12.63 -12.41
N TYR A 96 7.40 -12.28 -11.31
CA TYR A 96 7.58 -13.14 -10.13
C TYR A 96 7.74 -12.29 -8.85
N ILE A 97 7.66 -12.94 -7.69
CA ILE A 97 7.93 -12.31 -6.40
C ILE A 97 9.42 -12.52 -6.07
N PRO A 98 10.22 -11.45 -5.91
CA PRO A 98 11.65 -11.59 -5.70
C PRO A 98 11.97 -12.06 -4.27
N ASN A 99 13.18 -12.60 -4.10
CA ASN A 99 13.69 -12.95 -2.79
C ASN A 99 13.90 -11.68 -1.97
N MET A 100 13.17 -11.54 -0.87
CA MET A 100 13.33 -10.39 0.01
C MET A 100 14.57 -10.56 0.89
N PRO A 101 15.39 -9.51 1.08
CA PRO A 101 16.47 -9.56 2.07
C PRO A 101 15.87 -9.92 3.43
N LYS A 102 16.55 -10.84 4.14
CA LYS A 102 16.14 -11.20 5.49
C LYS A 102 16.20 -9.93 6.34
N SER A 103 15.05 -9.50 6.85
CA SER A 103 14.99 -8.39 7.81
C SER A 103 15.97 -8.73 8.93
N LYS A 104 16.99 -7.87 9.13
CA LYS A 104 17.84 -8.02 10.30
C LYS A 104 16.95 -7.70 11.48
N GLY A 105 16.52 -8.74 12.21
CA GLY A 105 15.79 -8.57 13.46
C GLY A 105 16.59 -7.63 14.35
N HIS A 106 15.97 -6.53 14.74
CA HIS A 106 16.44 -5.70 15.85
C HIS A 106 15.92 -6.29 17.15
#